data_AF-A0A3S1F281-F1
#
_entry.id   AF-A0A3S1F281-F1
#
_cell.length_a   1.000
_cell.length_b   1.000
_cell.length_c   1.000
_cell.angle_alpha   90.00
_cell.angle_beta   90.00
_cell.angle_gamma   90.00
#
_symmetry.space_group_name_H-M   'P 1'
#
loop_
_entity.id
_entity.type
_entity.pdbx_description
1 polymer ?
#
loop_
_entity_poly.entity_id
_entity_poly.type
_entity_poly.pdbx_seq_one_letter_code
_entity_poly.pdbx_strand_id
1 'polypeptide(L)'
;MLAREAFDSDLVLDLHCDDEGLMHLFVRPEIAAELSDISGELGCRAVFSQGASGGSTFAEASVEPWLKLAAAYPDKLIPVGCMAATVEL
;
A
#
# COMPACT_ATOMS: atom_id res chain seq x y z
N MET A 1 -1.86 -8.79 17.77
CA MET A 1 -1.05 -7.70 17.19
C MET A 1 -1.61 -7.42 15.80
N LEU A 2 -1.67 -6.16 15.36
CA LEU A 2 -2.33 -5.75 14.10
C LEU A 2 -1.92 -6.60 12.88
N ALA A 3 -0.63 -6.95 12.75
CA ALA A 3 -0.14 -7.81 11.67
C ALA A 3 -0.82 -9.20 11.60
N ARG A 4 -1.22 -9.76 12.75
CA ARG A 4 -1.92 -11.06 12.82
C ARG A 4 -3.38 -10.96 12.38
N GLU A 5 -3.96 -9.77 12.44
CA GLU A 5 -5.36 -9.55 12.02
C GLU A 5 -5.42 -9.05 10.57
N ALA A 6 -4.32 -8.54 10.02
CA ALA A 6 -4.23 -8.05 8.64
C ALA A 6 -3.68 -9.08 7.64
N PHE A 7 -3.20 -10.25 8.10
CA PHE A 7 -2.42 -11.17 7.26
C PHE A 7 -3.20 -11.80 6.10
N ASP A 8 -4.52 -11.90 6.20
CA ASP A 8 -5.44 -12.45 5.21
C ASP A 8 -6.34 -11.39 4.57
N SER A 9 -6.04 -10.10 4.82
CA SER A 9 -6.74 -8.99 4.18
C SER A 9 -6.32 -8.83 2.72
N ASP A 10 -7.30 -8.57 1.85
CA ASP A 10 -7.06 -8.18 0.45
C ASP A 10 -6.64 -6.69 0.31
N LEU A 11 -6.96 -5.87 1.31
CA LEU A 11 -6.67 -4.44 1.36
C LEU A 11 -6.26 -4.02 2.78
N VAL A 12 -5.15 -3.29 2.89
CA VAL A 12 -4.67 -2.65 4.12
C VAL A 12 -4.55 -1.14 3.90
N LEU A 13 -5.30 -0.36 4.67
CA LEU A 13 -5.12 1.08 4.79
C LEU A 13 -4.48 1.38 6.14
N ASP A 14 -3.21 1.78 6.09
CA ASP A 14 -2.42 2.17 7.27
C ASP A 14 -2.70 3.64 7.59
N LEU A 15 -3.61 3.88 8.53
CA LEU A 15 -4.13 5.23 8.83
C LEU A 15 -3.22 5.94 9.82
N HIS A 16 -2.68 7.07 9.39
CA HIS A 16 -1.86 7.99 10.15
C HIS A 16 -2.49 9.38 10.17
N CYS A 17 -2.04 10.25 11.07
CA CYS A 17 -2.42 11.65 11.07
C CYS A 17 -1.18 12.52 11.11
N ASP A 18 -1.20 13.60 10.33
CA ASP A 18 -0.19 14.64 10.43
C ASP A 18 -0.62 15.72 11.43
N ASP A 19 0.36 16.46 11.94
CA ASP A 19 0.09 17.66 12.75
C ASP A 19 -0.44 18.79 11.85
N GLU A 20 0.21 18.98 10.70
CA GLU A 20 -0.23 19.87 9.63
C GLU A 20 -0.03 19.20 8.27
N GLY A 21 -1.12 18.76 7.64
CA GLY A 21 -1.10 18.09 6.34
C GLY A 21 -2.44 18.19 5.62
N LEU A 22 -2.42 18.08 4.30
CA LEU A 22 -3.62 17.76 3.53
C LEU A 22 -3.68 16.25 3.37
N MET A 23 -4.89 15.67 3.37
CA MET A 23 -5.12 14.25 3.09
C MET A 23 -4.25 13.77 1.92
N HIS A 24 -3.37 12.80 2.12
CA HIS A 24 -2.52 12.26 1.05
C HIS A 24 -2.19 10.77 1.25
N LEU A 25 -1.80 10.12 0.15
CA LEU A 25 -1.57 8.69 0.10
C LEU A 25 -0.11 8.39 -0.22
N PHE A 26 0.52 7.48 0.51
CA PHE A 26 1.75 6.80 0.09
C PHE A 26 1.43 5.41 -0.43
N VAL A 27 1.94 5.11 -1.62
CA VAL A 27 1.62 3.87 -2.33
C VAL A 27 2.80 3.36 -3.12
N ARG A 28 2.82 2.05 -3.37
CA ARG A 28 3.80 1.40 -4.25
C ARG A 28 3.47 1.65 -5.73
N PRO A 29 4.45 2.01 -6.58
CA PRO A 29 4.23 2.23 -8.01
C PRO A 29 3.54 1.09 -8.72
N GLU A 30 3.80 -0.14 -8.27
CA GLU A 30 3.25 -1.37 -8.82
C GLU A 30 1.73 -1.51 -8.63
N ILE A 31 1.13 -0.76 -7.70
CA ILE A 31 -0.31 -0.84 -7.36
C ILE A 31 -1.01 0.53 -7.31
N ALA A 32 -0.32 1.60 -7.72
CA ALA A 32 -0.83 2.96 -7.60
C ALA A 32 -2.06 3.21 -8.48
N ALA A 33 -2.14 2.57 -9.64
CA ALA A 33 -3.27 2.71 -10.54
C ALA A 33 -4.53 2.04 -9.97
N GLU A 34 -4.34 0.87 -9.36
CA GLU A 34 -5.38 0.05 -8.72
C GLU A 34 -5.99 0.73 -7.50
N LEU A 35 -5.29 1.68 -6.87
CA LEU A 35 -5.75 2.43 -5.69
C LEU A 35 -6.23 3.85 -6.03
N SER A 36 -6.39 4.17 -7.32
CA SER A 36 -6.80 5.50 -7.76
C SER A 36 -8.20 5.90 -7.30
N ASP A 37 -9.14 4.94 -7.31
CA ASP A 37 -10.50 5.12 -6.80
C ASP A 37 -10.51 5.45 -5.30
N ILE A 38 -9.78 4.70 -4.49
CA ILE A 38 -9.64 4.92 -3.05
C ILE A 38 -9.06 6.31 -2.77
N SER A 39 -8.00 6.69 -3.49
CA SER A 39 -7.41 8.02 -3.31
C SER A 39 -8.38 9.16 -3.63
N GLY A 40 -9.26 8.95 -4.62
CA GLY A 40 -10.30 9.90 -5.01
C GLY A 40 -11.41 10.00 -3.97
N GLU A 41 -11.91 8.87 -3.49
CA GLU A 41 -12.99 8.79 -2.49
C GLU A 41 -12.55 9.33 -1.12
N LEU A 42 -11.28 9.12 -0.73
CA LEU A 42 -10.69 9.72 0.47
C LEU A 42 -10.49 11.23 0.34
N GLY A 43 -10.57 11.79 -0.87
CA GLY A 43 -10.31 13.21 -1.12
C GLY A 43 -8.82 13.56 -1.03
N CYS A 44 -7.93 12.59 -1.31
CA CYS A 44 -6.49 12.82 -1.28
C CYS A 44 -6.08 13.96 -2.23
N ARG A 45 -5.30 14.90 -1.71
CA ARG A 45 -4.77 16.05 -2.43
C ARG A 45 -3.46 15.73 -3.13
N ALA A 46 -2.78 14.67 -2.73
CA ALA A 46 -1.59 14.13 -3.36
C ALA A 46 -1.54 12.61 -3.20
N VAL A 47 -0.88 11.96 -4.16
CA VAL A 47 -0.54 10.53 -4.11
C VAL A 47 0.96 10.41 -4.40
N PHE A 48 1.71 9.94 -3.42
CA PHE A 48 3.15 9.73 -3.50
C PHE A 48 3.42 8.26 -3.84
N SER A 49 3.81 8.03 -5.09
CA SER A 49 4.17 6.71 -5.60
C SER A 49 5.69 6.52 -5.51
N GLN A 50 6.14 5.67 -4.58
CA GLN A 50 7.57 5.46 -4.31
C GLN A 50 7.91 3.98 -4.10
N GLY A 51 9.11 3.57 -4.54
CA GLY A 51 9.61 2.21 -4.31
C GLY A 51 9.84 1.92 -2.83
N ALA A 52 10.25 0.68 -2.52
CA ALA A 52 10.49 0.24 -1.14
C ALA A 52 11.39 1.21 -0.36
N SER A 53 10.91 1.63 0.81
CA SER A 53 11.67 2.51 1.71
C SER A 53 12.78 1.76 2.45
N GLY A 54 12.66 0.41 2.54
CA GLY A 54 13.53 -0.44 3.35
C GLY A 54 13.23 -0.36 4.84
N GLY A 55 12.33 0.54 5.26
CA GLY A 55 11.89 0.73 6.64
C GLY A 55 10.83 -0.27 7.11
N SER A 56 10.24 -1.05 6.20
CA SER A 56 9.17 -2.01 6.51
C SER A 56 7.98 -1.34 7.23
N THR A 57 7.47 -0.23 6.68
CA THR A 57 6.19 0.35 7.16
C THR A 57 5.09 -0.70 7.11
N PHE A 58 3.98 -0.49 7.84
CA PHE A 58 2.93 -1.51 7.91
C PHE A 58 2.30 -1.77 6.53
N ALA A 59 2.06 -0.72 5.74
CA ALA A 59 1.66 -0.85 4.34
C ALA A 59 2.70 -1.59 3.49
N GLU A 60 4.00 -1.26 3.61
CA GLU A 60 5.07 -1.94 2.85
C GLU A 60 5.14 -3.42 3.21
N ALA A 61 5.11 -3.77 4.50
CA ALA A 61 5.13 -5.15 4.97
C ALA A 61 3.95 -5.99 4.46
N SER A 62 2.82 -5.35 4.14
CA SER A 62 1.60 -6.01 3.66
C SER A 62 1.64 -6.32 2.15
N VAL A 63 2.22 -5.43 1.34
CA VAL A 63 2.27 -5.57 -0.13
C VAL A 63 3.57 -6.23 -0.63
N GLU A 64 4.69 -5.97 0.04
CA GLU A 64 6.03 -6.36 -0.41
C GLU A 64 6.21 -7.88 -0.63
N PRO A 65 5.66 -8.79 0.21
CA PRO A 65 5.75 -10.22 -0.03
C PRO A 65 5.18 -10.63 -1.39
N TRP A 66 4.07 -10.01 -1.80
CA TRP A 66 3.42 -10.29 -3.08
C TRP A 66 4.22 -9.78 -4.26
N LEU A 67 4.75 -8.56 -4.17
CA LEU A 67 5.60 -7.97 -5.22
C LEU A 67 6.89 -8.79 -5.41
N LYS A 68 7.55 -9.18 -4.30
CA LYS A 68 8.73 -10.05 -4.34
C LYS A 68 8.40 -11.43 -4.91
N LEU A 69 7.25 -12.00 -4.56
CA LEU A 69 6.84 -13.31 -5.04
C LEU A 69 6.59 -13.28 -6.56
N ALA A 70 5.89 -12.27 -7.07
CA ALA A 70 5.67 -12.08 -8.50
C ALA A 70 6.99 -11.90 -9.26
N ALA A 71 7.91 -11.08 -8.73
CA ALA A 71 9.23 -10.87 -9.31
C ALA A 71 10.10 -12.14 -9.33
N ALA A 72 9.99 -13.01 -8.33
CA ALA A 72 10.77 -14.24 -8.23
C ALA A 72 10.29 -15.35 -9.18
N TYR A 73 9.04 -15.29 -9.67
CA TYR A 73 8.45 -16.30 -10.55
C TYR A 73 7.74 -15.65 -11.75
N PRO A 74 8.49 -15.00 -12.67
CA PRO A 74 7.90 -14.24 -13.77
C PRO A 74 7.07 -15.09 -14.75
N ASP A 75 7.31 -16.40 -14.82
CA ASP A 75 6.54 -17.33 -15.65
C ASP A 75 5.19 -17.74 -15.03
N LYS A 76 4.87 -17.24 -13.83
CA LYS A 76 3.63 -17.53 -13.10
C LYS A 76 2.80 -16.26 -12.97
N LEU A 77 1.49 -16.40 -13.16
CA LEU A 77 0.53 -15.34 -12.91
C LEU A 77 0.26 -15.25 -11.40
N ILE A 78 1.10 -14.51 -10.68
CA ILE A 78 0.94 -14.24 -9.24
C ILE A 78 0.33 -12.85 -9.08
N PRO A 79 -0.92 -12.72 -8.62
CA PRO A 79 -1.53 -11.42 -8.36
C PRO A 79 -0.94 -10.80 -7.09
N VAL A 80 -1.09 -9.47 -6.96
CA VAL A 80 -0.89 -8.81 -5.67
C VAL A 80 -2.06 -9.17 -4.77
N GLY A 81 -1.83 -10.07 -3.82
CA GLY A 81 -2.88 -10.60 -2.95
C GLY A 81 -3.29 -9.66 -1.80
N CYS A 82 -2.51 -8.61 -1.53
CA CYS A 82 -2.90 -7.56 -0.60
C CYS A 82 -2.48 -6.21 -1.17
N MET A 83 -3.46 -5.38 -1.51
CA MET A 83 -3.22 -3.97 -1.81
C MET A 83 -2.94 -3.24 -0.50
N ALA A 84 -1.98 -2.32 -0.50
CA ALA A 84 -1.66 -1.58 0.71
C ALA A 84 -1.21 -0.15 0.43
N ALA A 85 -1.64 0.77 1.30
CA ALA A 85 -1.23 2.16 1.28
C ALA A 85 -1.25 2.75 2.68
N THR A 86 -0.43 3.79 2.87
CA THR A 86 -0.51 4.66 4.06
C THR A 86 -1.33 5.89 3.72
N VAL A 87 -2.31 6.19 4.56
CA VAL A 87 -3.16 7.38 4.48
C VAL A 87 -2.72 8.34 5.57
N GLU A 88 -2.26 9.53 5.18
CA GLU A 88 -1.97 10.62 6.11
C GLU A 88 -3.16 11.60 6.10
N LEU A 89 -3.82 11.72 7.26
CA LEU A 89 -5.04 12.52 7.47
C LEU A 89 -4.74 13.99 7.80
#